data_AF-A0A418HSK0-F1
#
_entry.id   AF-A0A418HSK0-F1
#
_cell.length_a   1.000
_cell.length_b   1.000
_cell.length_c   1.000
_cell.angle_alpha   90.00
_cell.angle_beta   90.00
_cell.angle_gamma   90.00
#
_symmetry.space_group_name_H-M   'P 1'
#
loop_
_entity.id
_entity.type
_entity.pdbx_description
1 polymer ?
#
loop_
_entity_poly.entity_id
_entity_poly.type
_entity_poly.pdbx_seq_one_letter_code
_entity_poly.pdbx_strand_id
1 'polypeptide(L)'
;METTLSILEKQISSRLKGVDHYESIYFNQILGQILDTYDIPEEAKLACLTIDTAMRHLDEAYIKDTSKKSILIGDLISAHFYTLLATLNNPSYQKDISRSIVEVNEIKSSVHQDDIDISEMGSHILKVENIFLMITLKHYANEAIDIQSINDKLLSQLIEQKPAYLKKYTDNEIKLFIQNI
;
A
#
# COMPACT_ATOMS: atom_id res chain seq x y z
N MET A 1 18.61 15.43 1.21
CA MET A 1 17.73 14.78 2.19
C MET A 1 17.42 13.39 1.67
N GLU A 2 17.51 12.36 2.50
CA GLU A 2 16.98 11.05 2.11
C GLU A 2 15.45 11.11 2.12
N THR A 3 14.80 10.52 1.11
CA THR A 3 13.34 10.39 1.04
C THR A 3 12.90 9.10 1.71
N THR A 4 11.65 9.04 2.21
CA THR A 4 11.09 7.81 2.78
C THR A 4 11.28 6.62 1.84
N LEU A 5 11.11 6.83 0.53
CA LEU A 5 11.33 5.81 -0.49
C LEU A 5 12.77 5.32 -0.52
N SER A 6 13.76 6.22 -0.57
CA SER A 6 15.17 5.84 -0.63
C SER A 6 15.65 5.10 0.62
N ILE A 7 15.09 5.43 1.79
CA ILE A 7 15.39 4.74 3.05
C ILE A 7 14.80 3.33 3.02
N LEU A 8 13.55 3.19 2.58
CA LEU A 8 12.90 1.88 2.48
C LEU A 8 13.63 0.96 1.49
N GLU A 9 14.01 1.45 0.31
CA GLU A 9 14.78 0.68 -0.67
C GLU A 9 16.09 0.13 -0.07
N LYS A 10 16.80 0.94 0.71
CA LYS A 10 18.02 0.51 1.42
C LYS A 10 17.70 -0.54 2.48
N GLN A 11 16.64 -0.35 3.26
CA GLN A 11 16.23 -1.31 4.29
C GLN A 11 15.87 -2.67 3.66
N ILE A 12 15.06 -2.69 2.59
CA ILE A 12 14.69 -3.92 1.89
C ILE A 12 15.92 -4.57 1.25
N SER A 13 16.78 -3.81 0.57
CA SER A 13 18.01 -4.34 -0.02
C SER A 13 18.93 -4.98 1.03
N SER A 14 19.02 -4.38 2.21
CA SER A 14 19.77 -4.95 3.34
C SER A 14 19.16 -6.27 3.84
N ARG A 15 17.83 -6.35 3.93
CA ARG A 15 17.11 -7.57 4.36
C ARG A 15 17.17 -8.69 3.33
N LEU A 16 17.26 -8.35 2.06
CA LEU A 16 17.40 -9.30 0.95
C LEU A 16 18.85 -9.70 0.67
N LYS A 17 19.80 -9.27 1.49
CA LYS A 17 21.20 -9.64 1.33
C LYS A 17 21.36 -11.15 1.39
N GLY A 18 21.92 -11.73 0.33
CA GLY A 18 22.10 -13.18 0.18
C GLY A 18 20.97 -13.87 -0.58
N VAL A 19 19.98 -13.14 -1.09
CA VAL A 19 18.99 -13.66 -2.04
C VAL A 19 19.46 -13.34 -3.46
N ASP A 20 19.99 -14.35 -4.16
CA ASP A 20 20.66 -14.13 -5.46
C ASP A 20 19.75 -13.57 -6.56
N HIS A 21 18.46 -13.95 -6.55
CA HIS A 21 17.48 -13.57 -7.56
C HIS A 21 16.10 -13.41 -6.94
N TYR A 22 15.52 -12.22 -6.99
CA TYR A 22 14.13 -11.96 -6.65
C TYR A 22 13.50 -11.05 -7.69
N GLU A 23 12.18 -11.10 -7.82
CA GLU A 23 11.44 -10.30 -8.78
C GLU A 23 11.46 -8.81 -8.41
N SER A 24 11.19 -7.94 -9.37
CA SER A 24 11.15 -6.50 -9.13
C SER A 24 10.15 -6.17 -8.03
N ILE A 25 10.58 -5.39 -7.05
CA ILE A 25 9.71 -4.87 -5.98
C ILE A 25 9.28 -3.48 -6.42
N TYR A 26 7.97 -3.27 -6.51
CA TYR A 26 7.42 -1.97 -6.82
C TYR A 26 7.21 -1.14 -5.56
N PHE A 27 7.77 0.05 -5.53
CA PHE A 27 7.58 1.05 -4.47
C PHE A 27 6.66 2.15 -4.95
N ASN A 28 5.61 2.45 -4.19
CA ASN A 28 4.69 3.53 -4.53
C ASN A 28 5.37 4.90 -4.30
N GLN A 29 5.84 5.51 -5.40
CA GLN A 29 6.56 6.79 -5.36
C GLN A 29 5.70 7.95 -4.87
N ILE A 30 4.44 8.04 -5.31
CA ILE A 30 3.53 9.12 -4.92
C ILE A 30 3.19 9.01 -3.43
N LEU A 31 2.93 7.80 -2.93
CA LEU A 31 2.72 7.57 -1.51
C LEU A 31 3.94 8.01 -0.69
N GLY A 32 5.15 7.64 -1.12
CA GLY A 32 6.38 8.10 -0.48
C GLY A 32 6.51 9.63 -0.48
N GLN A 33 6.22 10.29 -1.61
CA GLN A 33 6.24 11.75 -1.71
C GLN A 33 5.21 12.43 -0.81
N ILE A 34 3.98 11.89 -0.72
CA ILE A 34 2.95 12.40 0.17
C ILE A 34 3.39 12.25 1.62
N LEU A 35 3.92 11.10 2.03
CA LEU A 35 4.43 10.90 3.39
C LEU A 35 5.57 11.86 3.74
N ASP A 36 6.42 12.18 2.77
CA ASP A 36 7.52 13.14 2.95
C ASP A 36 7.02 14.58 3.17
N THR A 37 5.78 14.94 2.80
CA THR A 37 5.22 16.28 3.06
C THR A 37 4.73 16.50 4.49
N TYR A 38 4.45 15.43 5.23
CA TYR A 38 3.90 15.50 6.59
C TYR A 38 5.01 15.44 7.65
N ASP A 39 4.89 16.25 8.71
CA ASP A 39 5.76 16.18 9.88
C ASP A 39 5.28 15.08 10.84
N ILE A 40 5.60 13.82 10.51
CA ILE A 40 5.28 12.62 11.29
C ILE A 40 6.54 11.76 11.48
N PRO A 41 6.56 10.83 12.46
CA PRO A 41 7.72 9.97 12.71
C PRO A 41 8.19 9.22 11.46
N GLU A 42 9.49 9.15 11.24
CA GLU A 42 10.09 8.49 10.06
C GLU A 42 9.67 7.01 9.98
N GLU A 43 9.67 6.31 11.11
CA GLU A 43 9.25 4.91 11.18
C GLU A 43 7.77 4.73 10.82
N ALA A 44 6.92 5.74 11.05
CA ALA A 44 5.51 5.70 10.66
C ALA A 44 5.36 5.86 9.13
N LYS A 45 6.14 6.75 8.52
CA LYS A 45 6.22 6.89 7.06
C LYS A 45 6.69 5.58 6.42
N LEU A 46 7.80 5.04 6.94
CA LEU A 46 8.36 3.79 6.47
C LEU A 46 7.38 2.63 6.66
N ALA A 47 6.70 2.53 7.81
CA ALA A 47 5.73 1.46 8.05
C ALA A 47 4.58 1.51 7.04
N CYS A 48 4.01 2.70 6.82
CA CYS A 48 2.93 2.89 5.84
C CYS A 48 3.36 2.48 4.42
N LEU A 49 4.53 2.93 3.95
CA LEU A 49 5.03 2.57 2.62
C LEU A 49 5.42 1.09 2.52
N THR A 50 5.95 0.50 3.60
CA THR A 50 6.36 -0.91 3.65
C THR A 50 5.16 -1.83 3.50
N ILE A 51 4.06 -1.58 4.22
CA ILE A 51 2.88 -2.45 4.12
C ILE A 51 2.17 -2.31 2.77
N ASP A 52 2.08 -1.11 2.20
CA ASP A 52 1.58 -0.91 0.82
C ASP A 52 2.43 -1.71 -0.18
N THR A 53 3.76 -1.60 -0.09
CA THR A 53 4.71 -2.35 -0.93
C THR A 53 4.52 -3.87 -0.81
N ALA A 54 4.41 -4.38 0.43
CA ALA A 54 4.24 -5.81 0.67
C ALA A 54 2.92 -6.32 0.08
N MET A 55 1.81 -5.62 0.32
CA MET A 55 0.50 -6.01 -0.16
C MET A 55 0.43 -6.00 -1.69
N ARG A 56 0.98 -4.97 -2.36
CA ARG A 56 1.05 -4.93 -3.82
C ARG A 56 1.92 -6.06 -4.40
N HIS A 57 3.04 -6.36 -3.77
CA HIS A 57 3.93 -7.44 -4.20
C HIS A 57 3.24 -8.82 -4.12
N LEU A 58 2.47 -9.06 -3.04
CA LEU A 58 1.70 -10.29 -2.88
C LEU A 58 0.56 -10.40 -3.90
N ASP A 59 -0.14 -9.30 -4.22
CA ASP A 59 -1.16 -9.28 -5.27
C ASP A 59 -0.57 -9.68 -6.63
N GLU A 60 0.62 -9.15 -6.97
CA GLU A 60 1.32 -9.51 -8.21
C GLU A 60 1.72 -10.98 -8.22
N ALA A 61 2.20 -11.50 -7.09
CA ALA A 61 2.63 -12.88 -6.99
C ALA A 61 1.49 -13.87 -7.22
N TYR A 62 0.32 -13.57 -6.67
CA TYR A 62 -0.89 -14.38 -6.85
C TYR A 62 -1.35 -14.43 -8.32
N ILE A 63 -1.13 -13.35 -9.07
CA ILE A 63 -1.77 -13.12 -10.37
C ILE A 63 -0.88 -13.44 -11.57
N LYS A 64 0.44 -13.34 -11.40
CA LYS A 64 1.42 -13.63 -12.46
C LYS A 64 1.94 -15.08 -12.40
N ASP A 65 1.39 -15.93 -11.51
CA ASP A 65 1.91 -17.27 -11.21
C ASP A 65 3.43 -17.22 -10.98
N THR A 66 3.86 -16.20 -10.23
CA THR A 66 5.28 -16.01 -9.97
C THR A 66 5.79 -17.12 -9.07
N SER A 67 7.09 -17.30 -9.06
CA SER A 67 7.70 -18.35 -8.25
C SER A 67 7.25 -18.22 -6.78
N LYS A 68 7.04 -19.35 -6.08
CA LYS A 68 6.74 -19.36 -4.64
C LYS A 68 7.72 -18.53 -3.79
N LYS A 69 8.89 -18.22 -4.35
CA LYS A 69 9.89 -17.32 -3.77
C LYS A 69 9.36 -15.89 -3.60
N SER A 70 8.54 -15.37 -4.51
CA SER A 70 8.00 -14.01 -4.44
C SER A 70 7.03 -13.83 -3.27
N ILE A 71 6.28 -14.88 -2.91
CA ILE A 71 5.47 -14.88 -1.69
C ILE A 71 6.37 -14.68 -0.46
N LEU A 72 7.51 -15.40 -0.39
CA LEU A 72 8.46 -15.24 0.72
C LEU A 72 9.07 -13.84 0.79
N ILE A 73 9.25 -13.17 -0.35
CA ILE A 73 9.71 -11.78 -0.39
C ILE A 73 8.62 -10.86 0.17
N GLY A 74 7.37 -11.02 -0.25
CA GLY A 74 6.23 -10.26 0.29
C GLY A 74 6.06 -10.45 1.81
N ASP A 75 6.20 -11.69 2.29
CA ASP A 75 6.15 -12.00 3.72
C ASP A 75 7.33 -11.39 4.49
N LEU A 76 8.53 -11.37 3.91
CA LEU A 76 9.69 -10.72 4.52
C LEU A 76 9.47 -9.21 4.66
N ILE A 77 8.93 -8.56 3.63
CA ILE A 77 8.61 -7.12 3.67
C ILE A 77 7.52 -6.87 4.72
N SER A 78 6.49 -7.74 4.79
CA SER A 78 5.46 -7.69 5.83
C SER A 78 6.02 -7.88 7.24
N ALA A 79 7.00 -8.76 7.41
CA ALA A 79 7.69 -8.94 8.69
C ALA A 79 8.51 -7.69 9.06
N HIS A 80 9.19 -7.07 8.09
CA HIS A 80 9.91 -5.82 8.28
C HIS A 80 8.98 -4.69 8.75
N PHE A 81 7.77 -4.60 8.19
CA PHE A 81 6.73 -3.69 8.68
C PHE A 81 6.47 -3.85 10.18
N TYR A 82 6.31 -5.08 10.69
CA TYR A 82 6.11 -5.29 12.14
C TYR A 82 7.33 -4.90 12.98
N THR A 83 8.56 -4.99 12.44
CA THR A 83 9.74 -4.46 13.14
C THR A 83 9.71 -2.94 13.26
N LEU A 84 9.19 -2.23 12.24
CA LEU A 84 8.99 -0.78 12.30
C LEU A 84 7.91 -0.40 13.32
N LEU A 85 6.80 -1.15 13.38
CA LEU A 85 5.77 -0.95 14.40
C LEU A 85 6.31 -1.17 15.82
N ALA A 86 7.18 -2.16 16.02
CA ALA A 86 7.82 -2.40 17.31
C ALA A 86 8.69 -1.21 17.74
N THR A 87 9.40 -0.57 16.82
CA THR A 87 10.18 0.65 17.08
C THR A 87 9.28 1.84 17.42
N LEU A 88 8.16 2.02 16.71
CA LEU A 88 7.19 3.08 16.99
C LEU A 88 6.52 2.94 18.37
N ASN A 89 6.40 1.70 18.88
CA ASN A 89 5.84 1.39 20.18
C ASN A 89 4.48 2.08 20.44
N ASN A 90 3.60 2.11 19.44
CA ASN A 90 2.24 2.65 19.53
C ASN A 90 1.20 1.53 19.32
N PRO A 91 0.68 0.92 20.40
CA PRO A 91 -0.28 -0.18 20.30
C PRO A 91 -1.61 0.21 19.63
N SER A 92 -2.02 1.49 19.77
CA SER A 92 -3.25 1.99 19.16
C SER A 92 -3.13 2.04 17.64
N TYR A 93 -2.02 2.60 17.14
CA TYR A 93 -1.70 2.60 15.72
C TYR A 93 -1.54 1.19 15.18
N GLN A 94 -0.80 0.32 15.88
CA GLN A 94 -0.63 -1.09 15.49
C GLN A 94 -1.98 -1.80 15.33
N LYS A 95 -2.90 -1.60 16.27
CA LYS A 95 -4.24 -2.21 16.20
C LYS A 95 -5.02 -1.72 14.98
N ASP A 96 -5.04 -0.42 14.75
CA ASP A 96 -5.83 0.18 13.67
C ASP A 96 -5.25 -0.19 12.29
N ILE A 97 -3.92 -0.10 12.12
CA ILE A 97 -3.27 -0.45 10.87
C ILE A 97 -3.41 -1.95 10.56
N SER A 98 -3.28 -2.83 11.55
CA SER A 98 -3.49 -4.28 11.35
C SER A 98 -4.94 -4.61 11.00
N ARG A 99 -5.92 -3.92 11.59
CA ARG A 99 -7.33 -4.08 11.20
C ARG A 99 -7.54 -3.71 9.73
N SER A 100 -6.89 -2.64 9.27
CA SER A 100 -7.01 -2.22 7.87
C SER A 100 -6.30 -3.13 6.90
N ILE A 101 -5.24 -3.83 7.30
CA ILE A 101 -4.63 -4.88 6.47
C ILE A 101 -5.65 -5.98 6.19
N VAL A 102 -6.39 -6.41 7.22
CA VAL A 102 -7.46 -7.42 7.07
C VAL A 102 -8.54 -6.90 6.12
N GLU A 103 -9.03 -5.69 6.35
CA GLU A 103 -10.06 -5.07 5.53
C GLU A 103 -9.66 -4.91 4.06
N VAL A 104 -8.41 -4.51 3.79
CA VAL A 104 -7.89 -4.42 2.41
C VAL A 104 -7.88 -5.79 1.74
N ASN A 105 -7.45 -6.84 2.44
CA ASN A 105 -7.43 -8.19 1.89
C ASN A 105 -8.84 -8.74 1.65
N GLU A 106 -9.79 -8.44 2.54
CA GLU A 106 -11.20 -8.79 2.36
C GLU A 106 -11.78 -8.11 1.11
N ILE A 107 -11.57 -6.80 0.96
CA ILE A 107 -12.03 -6.04 -0.21
C ILE A 107 -11.41 -6.62 -1.49
N LYS A 108 -10.09 -6.83 -1.52
CA LYS A 108 -9.41 -7.42 -2.69
C LYS A 108 -9.95 -8.81 -3.02
N SER A 109 -10.23 -9.63 -2.01
CA SER A 109 -10.85 -10.94 -2.20
C SER A 109 -12.25 -10.83 -2.80
N SER A 110 -13.08 -9.91 -2.31
CA SER A 110 -14.43 -9.66 -2.85
C SER A 110 -14.38 -9.12 -4.28
N VAL A 111 -13.42 -8.23 -4.61
CA VAL A 111 -13.15 -7.80 -5.99
C VAL A 111 -12.81 -9.00 -6.87
N HIS A 112 -11.96 -9.91 -6.39
CA HIS A 112 -11.59 -11.10 -7.14
C HIS A 112 -12.72 -12.12 -7.31
N GLN A 113 -13.67 -12.18 -6.39
CA GLN A 113 -14.81 -13.09 -6.43
C GLN A 113 -16.04 -12.49 -7.13
N ASP A 114 -15.95 -11.25 -7.61
CA ASP A 114 -17.05 -10.49 -8.21
C ASP A 114 -18.26 -10.36 -7.24
N ASP A 115 -17.97 -10.24 -5.93
CA ASP A 115 -18.95 -10.17 -4.83
C ASP A 115 -19.20 -8.71 -4.35
N ILE A 116 -18.75 -7.73 -5.13
CA ILE A 116 -18.93 -6.30 -4.86
C ILE A 116 -19.92 -5.74 -5.86
N ASP A 117 -20.87 -4.93 -5.37
CA ASP A 117 -21.72 -4.15 -6.27
C ASP A 117 -20.86 -3.13 -7.05
N ILE A 118 -21.02 -3.14 -8.38
CA ILE A 118 -20.33 -2.23 -9.30
C ILE A 118 -20.55 -0.76 -8.87
N SER A 119 -21.71 -0.44 -8.27
CA SER A 119 -22.01 0.90 -7.77
C SER A 119 -21.09 1.34 -6.61
N GLU A 120 -20.60 0.40 -5.81
CA GLU A 120 -19.73 0.65 -4.64
C GLU A 120 -18.24 0.48 -4.96
N MET A 121 -17.90 -0.07 -6.14
CA MET A 121 -16.54 -0.39 -6.57
C MET A 121 -15.57 0.80 -6.44
N GLY A 122 -15.97 2.01 -6.84
CA GLY A 122 -15.14 3.21 -6.71
C GLY A 122 -14.73 3.50 -5.27
N SER A 123 -15.68 3.39 -4.34
CA SER A 123 -15.41 3.60 -2.90
C SER A 123 -14.46 2.53 -2.32
N HIS A 124 -14.59 1.28 -2.76
CA HIS A 124 -13.71 0.19 -2.36
C HIS A 124 -12.29 0.37 -2.90
N ILE A 125 -12.14 0.76 -4.17
CA ILE A 125 -10.84 1.09 -4.78
C ILE A 125 -10.18 2.21 -3.97
N LEU A 126 -10.88 3.32 -3.75
CA LEU A 126 -10.33 4.44 -3.00
C LEU A 126 -9.86 4.01 -1.61
N LYS A 127 -10.67 3.20 -0.93
CA LYS A 127 -10.34 2.68 0.39
C LYS A 127 -9.09 1.81 0.37
N VAL A 128 -8.94 0.91 -0.60
CA VAL A 128 -7.73 0.09 -0.75
C VAL A 128 -6.49 0.95 -0.94
N GLU A 129 -6.58 2.02 -1.73
CA GLU A 129 -5.43 2.87 -2.05
C GLU A 129 -5.05 3.83 -0.92
N ASN A 130 -6.00 4.31 -0.11
CA ASN A 130 -5.73 5.38 0.86
C ASN A 130 -5.76 4.96 2.33
N ILE A 131 -6.31 3.80 2.71
CA ILE A 131 -6.61 3.51 4.12
C ILE A 131 -5.37 3.47 5.02
N PHE A 132 -4.25 2.91 4.54
CA PHE A 132 -3.00 2.87 5.30
C PHE A 132 -2.46 4.27 5.56
N LEU A 133 -2.51 5.14 4.54
CA LEU A 133 -2.10 6.54 4.67
C LEU A 133 -3.03 7.28 5.63
N MET A 134 -4.35 7.14 5.45
CA MET A 134 -5.33 7.83 6.29
C MET A 134 -5.18 7.47 7.77
N ILE A 135 -4.95 6.20 8.09
CA ILE A 135 -4.71 5.77 9.48
C ILE A 135 -3.39 6.33 10.00
N THR A 136 -2.34 6.27 9.20
CA THR A 136 -1.02 6.79 9.59
C THR A 136 -1.09 8.29 9.89
N LEU A 137 -1.72 9.07 9.00
CA LEU A 137 -1.89 10.50 9.21
C LEU A 137 -2.81 10.80 10.41
N LYS A 138 -3.91 10.06 10.58
CA LYS A 138 -4.81 10.23 11.73
C LYS A 138 -4.12 10.05 13.08
N HIS A 139 -3.14 9.14 13.17
CA HIS A 139 -2.43 8.86 14.42
C HIS A 139 -1.28 9.83 14.71
N TYR A 140 -0.65 10.40 13.69
CA TYR A 140 0.61 11.14 13.85
C TYR A 140 0.61 12.56 13.30
N ALA A 141 -0.23 12.88 12.31
CA ALA A 141 -0.28 14.23 11.75
C ALA A 141 -0.99 15.18 12.71
N ASN A 142 -0.32 16.29 13.03
CA ASN A 142 -0.89 17.36 13.86
C ASN A 142 -1.59 18.44 13.02
N GLU A 143 -1.41 18.40 11.70
CA GLU A 143 -1.94 19.37 10.74
C GLU A 143 -3.23 18.89 10.07
N ALA A 144 -3.94 19.84 9.44
CA ALA A 144 -5.15 19.51 8.69
C ALA A 144 -4.81 18.64 7.49
N ILE A 145 -5.48 17.49 7.38
CA ILE A 145 -5.29 16.54 6.29
C ILE A 145 -6.19 16.96 5.13
N ASP A 146 -5.60 17.38 4.01
CA ASP A 146 -6.33 17.61 2.76
C ASP A 146 -6.62 16.28 2.05
N ILE A 147 -7.68 15.62 2.50
CA ILE A 147 -8.09 14.31 2.02
C ILE A 147 -8.36 14.32 0.51
N GLN A 148 -8.96 15.39 -0.02
CA GLN A 148 -9.31 15.46 -1.44
C GLN A 148 -8.06 15.48 -2.32
N SER A 149 -7.11 16.36 -2.00
CA SER A 149 -5.83 16.47 -2.74
C SER A 149 -5.02 15.17 -2.70
N ILE A 150 -5.04 14.47 -1.56
CA ILE A 150 -4.38 13.16 -1.41
C ILE A 150 -5.06 12.11 -2.30
N ASN A 151 -6.39 12.02 -2.24
CA ASN A 151 -7.14 11.06 -3.03
C ASN A 151 -6.93 11.28 -4.53
N ASP A 152 -6.99 12.53 -5.00
CA ASP A 152 -6.78 12.87 -6.41
C ASP A 152 -5.39 12.41 -6.89
N LYS A 153 -4.35 12.63 -6.08
CA LYS A 153 -2.97 12.20 -6.41
C LYS A 153 -2.84 10.68 -6.48
N LEU A 154 -3.40 9.96 -5.50
CA LEU A 154 -3.35 8.49 -5.46
C LEU A 154 -4.13 7.86 -6.62
N LEU A 155 -5.33 8.37 -6.91
CA LEU A 155 -6.18 7.87 -7.99
C LEU A 155 -5.59 8.14 -9.37
N SER A 156 -4.93 9.29 -9.55
CA SER A 156 -4.23 9.62 -10.80
C SER A 156 -3.15 8.58 -11.13
N GLN A 157 -2.39 8.16 -10.12
CA GLN A 157 -1.35 7.13 -10.27
C GLN A 157 -1.93 5.74 -10.55
N LEU A 158 -3.10 5.41 -9.98
CA LEU A 158 -3.74 4.11 -10.21
C LEU A 158 -4.05 3.86 -11.69
N ILE A 159 -4.35 4.93 -12.44
CA ILE A 159 -4.60 4.87 -13.89
C ILE A 159 -3.30 4.61 -14.66
N GLU A 160 -2.18 5.24 -14.25
CA GLU A 160 -0.87 5.05 -14.89
C GLU A 160 -0.29 3.67 -14.57
N GLN A 161 -0.56 3.17 -13.36
CA GLN A 161 0.00 1.93 -12.86
C GLN A 161 -1.06 1.07 -12.20
N LYS A 162 -1.76 0.33 -13.06
CA LYS A 162 -2.86 -0.57 -12.68
C LYS A 162 -2.42 -1.60 -11.64
N PRO A 163 -3.02 -1.59 -10.43
CA PRO A 163 -2.79 -2.61 -9.41
C PRO A 163 -3.22 -3.99 -9.88
N ALA A 164 -2.52 -5.02 -9.40
CA ALA A 164 -2.78 -6.38 -9.82
C ALA A 164 -4.19 -6.86 -9.42
N TYR A 165 -4.71 -6.46 -8.25
CA TYR A 165 -6.06 -6.84 -7.82
C TYR A 165 -7.18 -6.40 -8.78
N LEU A 166 -6.96 -5.35 -9.59
CA LEU A 166 -7.88 -4.87 -10.62
C LEU A 166 -7.65 -5.48 -12.01
N LYS A 167 -6.80 -6.50 -12.15
CA LYS A 167 -6.43 -7.07 -13.46
C LYS A 167 -7.63 -7.50 -14.32
N LYS A 168 -8.73 -7.93 -13.70
CA LYS A 168 -9.96 -8.36 -14.39
C LYS A 168 -10.65 -7.24 -15.18
N TYR A 169 -10.59 -6.00 -14.71
CA TYR A 169 -11.28 -4.87 -15.32
C TYR A 169 -10.42 -4.20 -16.39
N THR A 170 -11.04 -3.62 -17.39
CA THR A 170 -10.37 -2.79 -18.39
C THR A 170 -10.04 -1.41 -17.83
N ASP A 171 -9.09 -0.72 -18.45
CA ASP A 171 -8.69 0.63 -18.03
C ASP A 171 -9.86 1.63 -18.13
N ASN A 172 -10.80 1.39 -19.05
CA ASN A 172 -12.01 2.21 -19.19
C ASN A 172 -12.99 1.96 -18.03
N GLU A 173 -13.19 0.71 -17.60
CA GLU A 173 -14.04 0.39 -16.44
C GLU A 173 -13.47 0.99 -15.17
N ILE A 174 -12.15 0.89 -14.96
CA ILE A 174 -11.48 1.49 -13.82
C ILE A 174 -11.66 3.01 -13.82
N LYS A 175 -11.47 3.67 -14.97
CA LYS A 175 -11.74 5.11 -15.10
C LYS A 175 -13.18 5.47 -14.76
N LEU A 176 -14.16 4.67 -15.20
CA LEU A 176 -15.57 4.89 -14.87
C LEU A 176 -15.83 4.73 -13.36
N PHE A 177 -15.22 3.74 -12.71
CA PHE A 177 -15.35 3.56 -11.26
C PHE A 177 -14.77 4.76 -10.50
N ILE A 178 -13.63 5.29 -10.94
CA ILE A 178 -12.97 6.46 -10.33
C ILE A 178 -13.77 7.75 -10.57
N GLN A 179 -14.34 7.94 -11.75
CA GLN A 179 -15.13 9.14 -12.10
C GLN A 179 -16.44 9.23 -11.31
N ASN A 180 -16.91 8.11 -10.74
CA ASN A 180 -18.15 8.03 -9.97
C ASN A 180 -17.92 8.20 -8.45
N ILE A 181 -16.72 8.58 -8.02
CA ILE A 181 -16.35 8.90 -6.63
C ILE A 181 -16.54 10.40 -6.39
#